data_AF-A0A5B0DFS8-F1
#
_entry.id   AF-A0A5B0DFS8-F1
#
_cell.length_a   1.000
_cell.length_b   1.000
_cell.length_c   1.000
_cell.angle_alpha   90.00
_cell.angle_beta   90.00
_cell.angle_gamma   90.00
#
_symmetry.space_group_name_H-M   'P 1'
#
loop_
_entity.id
_entity.type
_entity.pdbx_description
1 polymer ?
#
loop_
_entity_poly.entity_id
_entity_poly.type
_entity_poly.pdbx_seq_one_letter_code
_entity_poly.pdbx_strand_id
1 'polypeptide(L)'
;MKNHSKRSTLIGIDGLGGSGKSMYAYQLQRQLEGSLILHLDDFVHKKEVRYNENYEEWYCYYHLQWRYDYLIQKILLPLKSGLDVKETIEVYNRETNSYMLREIEIPVGTSVIVEGVFLQRPELRPYFETVIYLEVDKETRLKRISDRDIYIGNKEEIAIKYEQRYFPAEEKYIEQCKPLALADIVEIEVKEGLL
;
A
#
# COMPACT_ATOMS: atom_id res chain seq x y z
N MET A 1 -38.94 7.45 -4.85
CA MET A 1 -37.79 6.53 -5.00
C MET A 1 -36.63 7.14 -4.25
N LYS A 2 -36.11 6.48 -3.20
CA LYS A 2 -34.96 7.00 -2.45
C LYS A 2 -33.72 6.81 -3.33
N ASN A 3 -33.25 7.88 -3.98
CA ASN A 3 -31.93 7.91 -4.63
C ASN A 3 -30.87 7.64 -3.56
N HIS A 4 -30.45 6.38 -3.42
CA HIS A 4 -29.23 6.07 -2.70
C HIS A 4 -28.09 6.53 -3.60
N SER A 5 -27.53 7.71 -3.29
CA SER A 5 -26.28 8.17 -3.90
C SER A 5 -25.28 7.01 -3.84
N LYS A 6 -24.87 6.53 -5.01
CA LYS A 6 -24.00 5.36 -5.17
C LYS A 6 -22.60 5.77 -4.70
N ARG A 7 -22.25 5.54 -3.43
CA ARG A 7 -20.90 5.84 -2.90
C ARG A 7 -19.89 4.85 -3.47
N SER A 8 -18.67 5.32 -3.74
CA SER A 8 -17.54 4.47 -4.11
C SER A 8 -17.21 3.51 -2.97
N THR A 9 -16.70 2.32 -3.30
CA THR A 9 -16.22 1.35 -2.31
C THR A 9 -14.70 1.37 -2.29
N LEU A 10 -14.09 1.74 -1.17
CA LEU A 10 -12.64 1.82 -0.96
C LEU A 10 -12.17 0.57 -0.21
N ILE A 11 -11.39 -0.26 -0.90
CA ILE A 11 -10.87 -1.53 -0.38
C ILE A 11 -9.36 -1.38 -0.17
N GLY A 12 -8.87 -1.64 1.03
CA GLY A 12 -7.45 -1.73 1.31
C GLY A 12 -6.94 -3.17 1.16
N ILE A 13 -5.84 -3.37 0.43
CA ILE A 13 -5.09 -4.63 0.43
C ILE A 13 -3.77 -4.37 1.14
N ASP A 14 -3.73 -4.70 2.42
CA ASP A 14 -2.60 -4.53 3.31
C ASP A 14 -1.80 -5.84 3.44
N GLY A 15 -0.57 -5.71 3.90
CA GLY A 15 0.35 -6.82 4.04
C GLY A 15 1.78 -6.33 3.93
N LEU A 16 2.70 -7.06 4.54
CA LEU A 16 4.08 -6.64 4.65
C LEU A 16 4.87 -6.86 3.34
N GLY A 17 6.14 -6.41 3.26
CA GLY A 17 6.94 -6.53 2.03
C GLY A 17 7.07 -7.98 1.56
N GLY A 18 6.77 -8.28 0.29
CA GLY A 18 6.84 -9.66 -0.25
C GLY A 18 5.60 -10.54 0.02
N SER A 19 4.51 -9.98 0.57
CA SER A 19 3.26 -10.75 0.80
C SER A 19 2.39 -11.00 -0.44
N GLY A 20 2.72 -10.41 -1.60
CA GLY A 20 1.95 -10.63 -2.84
C GLY A 20 0.74 -9.70 -3.05
N LYS A 21 0.63 -8.59 -2.30
CA LYS A 21 -0.48 -7.60 -2.40
C LYS A 21 -0.86 -7.21 -3.82
N SER A 22 0.10 -6.78 -4.64
CA SER A 22 -0.18 -6.33 -6.00
C SER A 22 -0.78 -7.45 -6.85
N MET A 23 -0.32 -8.70 -6.67
CA MET A 23 -0.87 -9.87 -7.36
C MET A 23 -2.32 -10.12 -6.92
N TYR A 24 -2.59 -10.12 -5.60
CA TYR A 24 -3.94 -10.28 -5.07
C TYR A 24 -4.87 -9.15 -5.53
N ALA A 25 -4.38 -7.91 -5.60
CA ALA A 25 -5.13 -6.76 -6.11
C ALA A 25 -5.58 -6.97 -7.55
N TYR A 26 -4.70 -7.46 -8.44
CA TYR A 26 -5.08 -7.80 -9.81
C TYR A 26 -6.07 -8.96 -9.88
N GLN A 27 -5.94 -9.97 -9.01
CA GLN A 27 -6.92 -11.06 -8.94
C GLN A 27 -8.30 -10.56 -8.52
N LEU A 28 -8.36 -9.73 -7.48
CA LEU A 28 -9.60 -9.13 -7.00
C LEU A 28 -10.21 -8.20 -8.05
N GLN A 29 -9.40 -7.40 -8.74
CA GLN A 29 -9.87 -6.52 -9.82
C GLN A 29 -10.55 -7.29 -10.95
N ARG A 30 -10.09 -8.52 -11.27
CA ARG A 30 -10.75 -9.39 -12.26
C ARG A 30 -12.13 -9.88 -11.82
N GLN A 31 -12.40 -9.92 -10.53
CA GLN A 31 -13.71 -10.28 -9.97
C GLN A 31 -14.61 -9.05 -9.79
N LEU A 32 -14.02 -7.87 -9.61
CA LEU A 32 -14.69 -6.59 -9.49
C LEU A 32 -14.55 -5.79 -10.80
N GLU A 33 -15.27 -6.20 -11.85
CA GLU A 33 -15.23 -5.52 -13.14
C GLU A 33 -15.51 -4.02 -13.01
N GLY A 34 -14.70 -3.20 -13.69
CA GLY A 34 -14.77 -1.74 -13.61
C GLY A 34 -14.11 -1.12 -12.37
N SER A 35 -13.45 -1.91 -11.52
CA SER A 35 -12.67 -1.39 -10.39
C SER A 35 -11.31 -0.81 -10.82
N LEU A 36 -10.81 0.12 -10.00
CA LEU A 36 -9.51 0.78 -10.19
C LEU A 36 -8.54 0.33 -9.10
N ILE A 37 -7.28 0.06 -9.47
CA ILE A 37 -6.19 -0.15 -8.50
C ILE A 37 -5.36 1.13 -8.36
N LEU A 38 -5.07 1.49 -7.11
CA LEU A 38 -4.09 2.50 -6.73
C LEU A 38 -2.97 1.82 -5.95
N HIS A 39 -1.72 2.07 -6.37
CA HIS A 39 -0.55 1.57 -5.68
C HIS A 39 -0.07 2.65 -4.70
N LEU A 40 0.05 2.32 -3.42
CA LEU A 40 0.52 3.28 -2.42
C LEU A 40 1.92 3.82 -2.76
N ASP A 41 2.74 3.00 -3.44
CA ASP A 41 4.08 3.34 -3.87
C ASP A 41 4.12 4.42 -4.98
N ASP A 42 3.00 4.71 -5.66
CA ASP A 42 2.88 5.87 -6.55
C ASP A 42 2.91 7.20 -5.77
N PHE A 43 2.58 7.16 -4.47
CA PHE A 43 2.42 8.33 -3.62
C PHE A 43 3.56 8.50 -2.60
N VAL A 44 4.77 8.01 -2.92
CA VAL A 44 5.95 8.25 -2.07
C VAL A 44 6.48 9.67 -2.20
N HIS A 45 7.18 10.15 -1.17
CA HIS A 45 8.01 11.33 -1.29
C HIS A 45 9.26 11.04 -2.15
N LYS A 46 9.89 12.11 -2.66
CA LYS A 46 11.21 11.99 -3.30
C LYS A 46 12.29 11.55 -2.30
N LYS A 47 13.40 11.03 -2.82
CA LYS A 47 14.49 10.46 -2.01
C LYS A 47 15.05 11.45 -1.00
N GLU A 48 15.13 12.74 -1.32
CA GLU A 48 15.70 13.77 -0.44
C GLU A 48 14.90 13.96 0.86
N VAL A 49 13.62 13.58 0.86
CA VAL A 49 12.77 13.62 2.06
C VAL A 49 12.87 12.30 2.82
N ARG A 50 12.73 11.16 2.13
CA ARG A 50 12.59 9.83 2.75
C ARG A 50 13.90 9.07 2.98
N TYR A 51 15.03 9.66 2.61
CA TYR A 51 16.37 9.24 3.02
C TYR A 51 17.03 10.43 3.71
N ASN A 52 16.81 10.54 5.02
CA ASN A 52 17.27 11.64 5.83
C ASN A 52 18.21 11.11 6.92
N GLU A 53 19.48 11.49 6.87
CA GLU A 53 20.55 11.00 7.76
C GLU A 53 20.35 11.41 9.23
N ASN A 54 19.45 12.37 9.51
CA ASN A 54 19.12 12.75 10.88
C ASN A 54 18.20 11.74 11.60
N TYR A 55 17.67 10.75 10.87
CA TYR A 55 16.76 9.74 11.41
C TYR A 55 17.24 8.34 11.05
N GLU A 56 16.84 7.36 11.87
CA GLU A 56 17.06 5.96 11.57
C GLU A 56 16.34 5.54 10.28
N GLU A 57 16.90 4.56 9.57
CA GLU A 57 16.38 4.04 8.31
C GLU A 57 14.90 3.62 8.40
N TRP A 58 14.55 2.86 9.44
CA TRP A 58 13.19 2.42 9.68
C TRP A 58 12.23 3.58 9.96
N TYR A 59 12.70 4.62 10.67
CA TYR A 59 11.89 5.80 10.94
C TYR A 59 11.58 6.54 9.65
N CYS A 60 12.59 6.71 8.79
CA CYS A 60 12.39 7.30 7.47
C CYS A 60 11.39 6.48 6.64
N TYR A 61 11.51 5.15 6.64
CA TYR A 61 10.58 4.30 5.91
C TYR A 61 9.16 4.35 6.46
N TYR A 62 9.00 4.36 7.78
CA TYR A 62 7.66 4.36 8.39
C TYR A 62 7.01 5.75 8.36
N HIS A 63 7.74 6.84 8.60
CA HIS A 63 7.15 8.18 8.79
C HIS A 63 7.31 9.13 7.60
N LEU A 64 8.36 9.00 6.78
CA LEU A 64 8.70 9.98 5.73
C LEU A 64 8.47 9.46 4.31
N GLN A 65 8.18 8.18 4.16
CA GLN A 65 8.15 7.51 2.87
C GLN A 65 6.96 7.93 2.01
N TRP A 66 5.77 8.11 2.57
CA TRP A 66 4.52 8.31 1.81
C TRP A 66 3.85 9.65 2.07
N ARG A 67 3.27 10.21 1.01
CA ARG A 67 2.42 11.40 0.98
C ARG A 67 0.96 11.02 1.24
N TYR A 68 0.66 10.51 2.44
CA TYR A 68 -0.71 10.09 2.79
C TYR A 68 -1.71 11.22 2.71
N ASP A 69 -1.33 12.41 3.16
CA ASP A 69 -2.10 13.64 3.06
C ASP A 69 -2.51 13.93 1.61
N TYR A 70 -1.57 13.79 0.66
CA TYR A 70 -1.81 13.98 -0.77
C TYR A 70 -2.81 12.96 -1.32
N LEU A 71 -2.58 11.66 -1.07
CA LEU A 71 -3.49 10.58 -1.50
C LEU A 71 -4.90 10.78 -0.92
N ILE A 72 -4.99 11.11 0.36
CA ILE A 72 -6.26 11.36 1.05
C ILE A 72 -6.99 12.52 0.41
N GLN A 73 -6.36 13.69 0.29
CA GLN A 73 -7.02 14.90 -0.18
C GLN A 73 -7.42 14.80 -1.65
N LYS A 74 -6.55 14.23 -2.49
CA LYS A 74 -6.79 14.16 -3.93
C LYS A 74 -7.75 13.06 -4.35
N ILE A 75 -7.85 11.97 -3.57
CA ILE A 75 -8.56 10.76 -4.02
C ILE A 75 -9.51 10.23 -2.95
N LEU A 76 -8.98 9.80 -1.79
CA LEU A 76 -9.80 9.01 -0.85
C LEU A 76 -10.93 9.83 -0.21
N LEU A 77 -10.65 11.08 0.17
CA LEU A 77 -11.64 11.95 0.82
C LEU A 77 -12.77 12.36 -0.14
N PRO A 78 -12.51 12.80 -1.39
CA PRO A 78 -13.58 13.03 -2.37
C PRO A 78 -14.46 11.81 -2.60
N LEU A 79 -13.87 10.63 -2.86
CA LEU A 79 -14.62 9.40 -3.12
C LEU A 79 -15.48 8.99 -1.93
N LYS A 80 -14.91 9.04 -0.72
CA LYS A 80 -15.64 8.76 0.53
C LYS A 80 -16.79 9.74 0.77
N SER A 81 -16.63 10.99 0.30
CA SER A 81 -17.66 12.02 0.38
C SER A 81 -18.74 11.88 -0.71
N GLY A 82 -18.64 10.87 -1.58
CA GLY A 82 -19.60 10.63 -2.67
C GLY A 82 -19.42 11.58 -3.85
N LEU A 83 -18.19 12.04 -4.09
CA LEU A 83 -17.82 12.89 -5.22
C LEU A 83 -17.01 12.10 -6.25
N ASP A 84 -17.16 12.47 -7.52
CA ASP A 84 -16.25 12.04 -8.58
C ASP A 84 -14.84 12.61 -8.31
N VAL A 85 -13.81 11.91 -8.78
CA VAL A 85 -12.45 12.45 -8.86
C VAL A 85 -12.11 12.66 -10.33
N LYS A 86 -11.85 13.91 -10.72
CA LYS A 86 -11.31 14.27 -12.02
C LYS A 86 -10.15 15.23 -11.82
N GLU A 87 -8.95 14.69 -11.72
CA GLU A 87 -7.77 15.41 -11.25
C GLU A 87 -6.54 15.05 -12.09
N THR A 88 -5.59 15.97 -12.15
CA THR A 88 -4.21 15.66 -12.53
C THR A 88 -3.41 15.44 -11.24
N ILE A 89 -2.98 14.21 -11.02
CA ILE A 89 -2.22 13.81 -9.81
C ILE A 89 -0.73 13.64 -10.12
N GLU A 90 0.08 13.77 -9.09
CA GLU A 90 1.51 13.51 -9.11
C GLU A 90 1.79 12.07 -8.66
N VAL A 91 2.33 11.25 -9.57
CA VAL A 91 2.82 9.90 -9.28
C VAL A 91 4.35 9.87 -9.31
N TYR A 92 4.97 9.11 -8.41
CA TYR A 92 6.42 9.06 -8.29
C TYR A 92 7.06 8.23 -9.40
N ASN A 93 8.03 8.81 -10.10
CA ASN A 93 8.93 8.09 -11.00
C ASN A 93 10.24 7.80 -10.27
N ARG A 94 10.51 6.50 -10.09
CA ARG A 94 11.70 6.02 -9.38
C ARG A 94 13.01 6.22 -10.14
N GLU A 95 12.99 6.15 -11.47
CA GLU A 95 14.19 6.26 -12.31
C GLU A 95 14.75 7.68 -12.28
N THR A 96 13.87 8.67 -12.39
CA THR A 96 14.21 10.09 -12.40
C THR A 96 14.15 10.75 -11.03
N ASN A 97 13.65 10.04 -10.02
CA ASN A 97 13.36 10.57 -8.68
C ASN A 97 12.53 11.86 -8.73
N SER A 98 11.52 11.89 -9.61
CA SER A 98 10.64 13.04 -9.83
C SER A 98 9.18 12.63 -9.75
N TYR A 99 8.29 13.62 -9.83
CA TYR A 99 6.86 13.36 -9.98
C TYR A 99 6.48 13.51 -11.45
N MET A 100 5.70 12.56 -11.95
CA MET A 100 5.04 12.63 -13.25
C MET A 100 3.58 12.96 -13.05
N LEU A 101 3.02 13.74 -13.96
CA LEU A 101 1.59 14.07 -13.93
C LEU A 101 0.80 12.97 -14.61
N ARG A 102 -0.28 12.54 -13.96
CA ARG A 102 -1.23 11.56 -14.48
C ARG A 102 -2.64 12.08 -14.32
N GLU A 103 -3.39 12.11 -15.41
CA GLU A 103 -4.83 12.38 -15.34
C GLU A 103 -5.57 11.14 -14.83
N ILE A 104 -6.47 11.34 -13.87
CA ILE A 104 -7.35 10.31 -13.36
C ILE A 104 -8.80 10.78 -13.43
N GLU A 105 -9.69 9.87 -13.80
CA GLU A 105 -11.12 10.05 -13.74
C GLU A 105 -11.72 8.83 -13.05
N ILE A 106 -12.32 9.05 -11.87
CA ILE A 106 -12.91 8.02 -11.02
C ILE A 106 -14.36 8.44 -10.74
N PRO A 107 -15.33 7.91 -11.49
CA PRO A 107 -16.74 8.16 -11.23
C PRO A 107 -17.14 7.65 -9.85
N VAL A 108 -18.08 8.34 -9.21
CA VAL A 108 -18.67 7.92 -7.95
C VAL A 108 -19.35 6.55 -8.10
N GLY A 109 -19.17 5.68 -7.11
CA GLY A 109 -19.66 4.31 -7.16
C GLY A 109 -18.70 3.32 -7.81
N THR A 110 -17.51 3.77 -8.21
CA THR A 110 -16.40 2.89 -8.60
C THR A 110 -15.84 2.18 -7.38
N SER A 111 -15.57 0.88 -7.50
CA SER A 111 -14.77 0.17 -6.50
C SER A 111 -13.30 0.51 -6.70
N VAL A 112 -12.64 1.06 -5.67
CA VAL A 112 -11.24 1.44 -5.70
C VAL A 112 -10.47 0.58 -4.73
N ILE A 113 -9.49 -0.14 -5.25
CA ILE A 113 -8.59 -1.01 -4.50
C ILE A 113 -7.29 -0.24 -4.28
N VAL A 114 -6.91 0.01 -3.04
CA VAL A 114 -5.62 0.57 -2.68
C VAL A 114 -4.76 -0.53 -2.11
N GLU A 115 -3.60 -0.78 -2.70
CA GLU A 115 -2.67 -1.80 -2.22
C GLU A 115 -1.35 -1.16 -1.77
N GLY A 116 -0.81 -1.64 -0.65
CA GLY A 116 0.41 -1.11 -0.07
C GLY A 116 0.72 -1.67 1.31
N VAL A 117 1.91 -1.37 1.82
CA VAL A 117 2.20 -1.62 3.24
C VAL A 117 1.59 -0.51 4.10
N PHE A 118 1.24 -0.83 5.34
CA PHE A 118 0.86 0.13 6.36
C PHE A 118 -0.48 0.85 6.11
N LEU A 119 -1.40 0.22 5.36
CA LEU A 119 -2.69 0.83 5.03
C LEU A 119 -3.66 0.95 6.22
N GLN A 120 -3.41 0.21 7.31
CA GLN A 120 -4.25 0.26 8.51
C GLN A 120 -3.75 1.24 9.58
N ARG A 121 -2.80 2.11 9.21
CA ARG A 121 -2.41 3.22 10.06
C ARG A 121 -3.60 4.15 10.32
N PRO A 122 -3.68 4.81 11.49
CA PRO A 122 -4.82 5.65 11.87
C PRO A 122 -5.18 6.75 10.86
N GLU A 123 -4.21 7.24 10.10
CA GLU A 123 -4.39 8.24 9.06
C GLU A 123 -5.14 7.71 7.84
N LEU A 124 -5.01 6.40 7.52
CA LEU A 124 -5.58 5.78 6.32
C LEU A 124 -6.76 4.86 6.62
N ARG A 125 -6.72 4.08 7.71
CA ARG A 125 -7.73 3.08 8.07
C ARG A 125 -9.17 3.61 8.00
N PRO A 126 -9.49 4.84 8.45
CA PRO A 126 -10.85 5.35 8.39
C PRO A 126 -11.40 5.44 6.97
N TYR A 127 -10.57 5.53 5.93
CA TYR A 127 -11.03 5.71 4.55
C TYR A 127 -11.50 4.41 3.89
N PHE A 128 -11.11 3.25 4.40
CA PHE A 128 -11.47 1.96 3.82
C PHE A 128 -12.72 1.38 4.45
N GLU A 129 -13.70 0.99 3.61
CA GLU A 129 -14.85 0.19 4.05
C GLU A 129 -14.46 -1.25 4.36
N THR A 130 -13.42 -1.76 3.71
CA THR A 130 -12.90 -3.12 3.93
C THR A 130 -11.39 -3.12 3.77
N VAL A 131 -10.68 -3.71 4.72
CA VAL A 131 -9.26 -4.03 4.59
C VAL A 131 -9.05 -5.54 4.61
N ILE A 132 -8.38 -6.02 3.58
CA ILE A 132 -7.89 -7.39 3.44
C ILE A 132 -6.41 -7.38 3.83
N TYR A 133 -6.02 -8.15 4.83
CA TYR A 133 -4.62 -8.29 5.24
C TYR A 133 -4.06 -9.63 4.76
N LEU A 134 -3.00 -9.58 3.96
CA LEU A 134 -2.30 -10.77 3.49
C LEU A 134 -1.25 -11.20 4.52
N GLU A 135 -1.55 -12.27 5.24
CA GLU A 135 -0.64 -12.89 6.21
C GLU A 135 0.20 -13.97 5.53
N VAL A 136 1.49 -13.68 5.41
CA VAL A 136 2.48 -14.58 4.81
C VAL A 136 3.68 -14.68 5.75
N ASP A 137 4.16 -15.90 5.98
CA ASP A 137 5.27 -16.13 6.90
C ASP A 137 6.56 -15.44 6.44
N LYS A 138 7.37 -15.02 7.43
CA LYS A 138 8.61 -14.25 7.18
C LYS A 138 9.57 -14.95 6.23
N GLU A 139 9.69 -16.29 6.30
CA GLU A 139 10.60 -17.06 5.44
C GLU A 139 10.18 -17.01 3.97
N THR A 140 8.89 -17.22 3.69
CA THR A 140 8.35 -17.12 2.33
C THR A 140 8.51 -15.72 1.76
N ARG A 141 8.20 -14.69 2.56
CA ARG A 141 8.39 -13.29 2.17
C ARG A 141 9.86 -12.98 1.86
N LEU A 142 10.79 -13.42 2.70
CA LEU A 142 12.23 -13.24 2.52
C LEU A 142 12.76 -13.84 1.21
N LYS A 143 12.29 -15.04 0.85
CA LYS A 143 12.63 -15.67 -0.44
C LYS A 143 12.18 -14.79 -1.61
N ARG A 144 10.92 -14.36 -1.61
CA ARG A 144 10.36 -13.47 -2.64
C ARG A 144 11.09 -12.14 -2.75
N ILE A 145 11.42 -11.55 -1.59
CA ILE A 145 12.18 -10.29 -1.50
C ILE A 145 13.55 -10.44 -2.15
N SER A 146 14.26 -11.53 -1.85
CA SER A 146 15.61 -11.77 -2.34
C SER A 146 15.67 -11.88 -3.87
N ASP A 147 14.63 -12.44 -4.48
CA ASP A 147 14.53 -12.60 -5.94
C ASP A 147 14.03 -11.33 -6.64
N ARG A 148 13.20 -10.53 -5.97
CA ARG A 148 12.56 -9.33 -6.55
C ARG A 148 13.40 -8.06 -6.42
N ASP A 149 14.06 -7.87 -5.27
CA ASP A 149 14.68 -6.59 -4.90
C ASP A 149 16.17 -6.49 -5.27
N ILE A 150 16.56 -7.21 -6.32
CA ILE A 150 17.93 -7.22 -6.88
C ILE A 150 18.44 -5.84 -7.31
N TYR A 151 17.54 -4.86 -7.47
CA TYR A 151 17.90 -3.47 -7.74
C TYR A 151 18.57 -2.78 -6.54
N ILE A 152 18.43 -3.32 -5.32
CA ILE A 152 19.07 -2.79 -4.12
C ILE A 152 20.56 -3.11 -4.15
N GLY A 153 20.91 -4.30 -4.63
CA GLY A 153 22.27 -4.81 -4.65
C GLY A 153 22.29 -6.33 -4.63
N ASN A 154 23.42 -6.89 -4.19
CA ASN A 154 23.58 -8.31 -3.96
C ASN A 154 22.77 -8.81 -2.74
N LYS A 155 22.76 -10.11 -2.49
CA LYS A 155 21.98 -10.72 -1.39
C LYS A 155 22.33 -10.17 0.00
N GLU A 156 23.60 -9.86 0.26
CA GLU A 156 24.04 -9.31 1.53
C GLU A 156 23.56 -7.86 1.71
N GLU A 157 23.67 -7.04 0.66
CA GLU A 157 23.18 -5.66 0.64
C GLU A 157 21.67 -5.58 0.82
N ILE A 158 20.92 -6.48 0.17
CA ILE A 158 19.47 -6.64 0.37
C ILE A 158 19.19 -6.98 1.84
N ALA A 159 19.86 -7.99 2.40
CA ALA A 159 19.65 -8.40 3.78
C ALA A 159 19.91 -7.26 4.77
N ILE A 160 21.03 -6.55 4.64
CA ILE A 160 21.37 -5.40 5.48
C ILE A 160 20.29 -4.32 5.38
N LYS A 161 19.84 -3.99 4.15
CA LYS A 161 18.80 -2.99 3.96
C LYS A 161 17.49 -3.39 4.63
N TYR A 162 17.13 -4.66 4.57
CA TYR A 162 15.93 -5.19 5.21
C TYR A 162 16.00 -5.18 6.73
N GLU A 163 17.12 -5.58 7.32
CA GLU A 163 17.33 -5.55 8.77
C GLU A 163 17.36 -4.13 9.33
N GLN A 164 17.88 -3.15 8.58
CA GLN A 164 17.98 -1.77 9.07
C GLN A 164 16.73 -0.92 8.81
N ARG A 165 16.07 -1.14 7.67
CA ARG A 165 15.02 -0.26 7.17
C ARG A 165 13.63 -0.87 7.24
N TYR A 166 13.47 -2.07 6.70
CA TYR A 166 12.15 -2.63 6.43
C TYR A 166 11.59 -3.38 7.63
N PHE A 167 12.31 -4.36 8.19
CA PHE A 167 11.79 -5.16 9.30
C PHE A 167 11.49 -4.36 10.57
N PRO A 168 12.35 -3.44 11.04
CA PRO A 168 12.02 -2.69 12.25
C PRO A 168 10.79 -1.80 12.06
N ALA A 169 10.58 -1.25 10.85
CA ALA A 169 9.37 -0.49 10.53
C ALA A 169 8.12 -1.37 10.50
N GLU A 170 8.22 -2.58 9.94
CA GLU A 170 7.14 -3.56 9.94
C GLU A 170 6.79 -4.02 11.37
N GLU A 171 7.78 -4.23 12.22
CA GLU A 171 7.58 -4.56 13.64
C GLU A 171 6.87 -3.43 14.37
N LYS A 172 7.28 -2.17 14.14
CA LYS A 172 6.59 -0.99 14.70
C LYS A 172 5.15 -0.90 14.22
N TYR A 173 4.91 -1.17 12.93
CA TYR A 173 3.56 -1.22 12.39
C TYR A 173 2.71 -2.30 13.06
N ILE A 174 3.23 -3.52 13.21
CA ILE A 174 2.52 -4.63 13.86
C ILE A 174 2.20 -4.27 15.32
N GLU A 175 3.18 -3.75 16.05
CA GLU A 175 3.07 -3.36 17.46
C GLU A 175 1.99 -2.29 17.66
N GLN A 176 2.04 -1.24 16.85
CA GLN A 176 1.19 -0.05 17.02
C GLN A 176 -0.21 -0.23 16.42
N CYS A 177 -0.31 -0.82 15.23
CA CYS A 177 -1.56 -0.89 14.48
C CYS A 177 -2.24 -2.26 14.60
N LYS A 178 -1.53 -3.33 14.99
CA LYS A 178 -2.09 -4.68 15.11
C LYS A 178 -2.90 -5.08 13.86
N PRO A 179 -2.32 -4.99 12.65
CA PRO A 179 -3.04 -5.07 11.38
C PRO A 179 -3.81 -6.37 11.19
N LEU A 180 -3.30 -7.48 11.73
CA LEU A 180 -3.98 -8.78 11.71
C LEU A 180 -5.33 -8.74 12.44
N ALA A 181 -5.41 -8.01 13.55
CA ALA A 181 -6.62 -7.89 14.36
C ALA A 181 -7.57 -6.80 13.87
N LEU A 182 -7.06 -5.79 13.15
CA LEU A 182 -7.86 -4.68 12.61
C LEU A 182 -8.46 -4.97 11.23
N ALA A 183 -7.93 -5.96 10.52
CA ALA A 183 -8.40 -6.31 9.19
C ALA A 183 -9.81 -6.88 9.24
N ASP A 184 -10.60 -6.56 8.23
CA ASP A 184 -11.95 -7.11 8.06
C ASP A 184 -11.88 -8.54 7.50
N ILE A 185 -10.84 -8.84 6.72
CA ILE A 185 -10.54 -10.15 6.15
C ILE A 185 -9.04 -10.43 6.30
N VAL A 186 -8.69 -11.64 6.71
CA VAL A 186 -7.31 -12.13 6.72
C VAL A 186 -7.18 -13.27 5.72
N GLU A 187 -6.26 -13.10 4.77
CA GLU A 187 -5.91 -14.12 3.79
C GLU A 187 -4.56 -14.72 4.17
N ILE A 188 -4.57 -16.01 4.53
CA ILE A 188 -3.38 -16.73 4.96
C ILE A 188 -2.86 -17.55 3.79
N GLU A 189 -1.62 -17.28 3.38
CA GLU A 189 -0.96 -18.15 2.41
C GLU A 189 -0.43 -19.40 3.12
N VAL A 190 -1.07 -20.53 2.85
CA VAL A 190 -0.60 -21.84 3.34
C VAL A 190 0.53 -22.32 2.43
N LYS A 191 1.69 -22.65 2.99
CA LYS A 191 2.78 -23.32 2.24
C LYS A 191 2.23 -24.61 1.63
N GLU A 192 2.23 -24.73 0.30
CA GLU A 192 2.05 -26.03 -0.36
C GLU A 192 3.19 -26.94 0.10
N GLY A 193 2.88 -27.95 0.94
CA GLY A 193 3.88 -28.88 1.46
C GLY A 193 3.64 -29.49 2.85
N LEU A 194 2.49 -29.29 3.48
CA LEU A 194 2.06 -30.04 4.66
C LEU A 194 0.75 -30.79 4.36
N LEU A 195 0.88 -31.89 3.59
CA LEU A 195 -0.04 -33.02 3.57
C LEU A 195 0.78 -34.31 3.73
#